data_AF-A0A955JC91-F1
#
_entry.id   AF-A0A955JC91-F1
#
_cell.length_a   1.000
_cell.length_b   1.000
_cell.length_c   1.000
_cell.angle_alpha   90.00
_cell.angle_beta   90.00
_cell.angle_gamma   90.00
#
_symmetry.space_group_name_H-M   'P 1'
#
loop_
_entity.id
_entity.type
_entity.pdbx_description
1 polymer ?
#
loop_
_entity_poly.entity_id
_entity_poly.type
_entity_poly.pdbx_seq_one_letter_code
_entity_poly.pdbx_strand_id
1 'polypeptide(L)' 'ESGGTYTLDADDITITASGGAIAQFRYVYLFNDTPTSPADPLICMWDMGAAIDIADGNSITLQFNASGILTVA' A
#
# COMPACT_ATOMS: atom_id res chain seq x y z
N GLU A 1 8.79 24.40 5.02
CA GLU A 1 8.96 23.71 6.30
C GLU A 1 10.45 23.45 6.58
N SER A 2 10.99 24.01 7.66
CA SER A 2 12.37 23.77 8.14
C SER A 2 12.25 23.37 9.61
N GLY A 3 12.52 22.09 9.92
CA GLY A 3 12.62 21.58 11.29
C GLY A 3 11.43 20.78 11.84
N GLY A 4 10.50 20.31 10.99
CA GLY A 4 9.38 19.45 11.40
C GLY A 4 9.58 18.00 10.97
N THR A 5 9.32 17.05 11.86
CA THR A 5 9.18 15.64 11.50
C THR A 5 7.78 15.43 10.92
N TYR A 6 7.69 14.85 9.71
CA TYR A 6 6.44 14.47 9.07
C TYR A 6 6.33 12.95 9.01
N THR A 7 5.19 12.44 9.42
CA THR A 7 4.84 11.03 9.30
C THR A 7 3.66 10.89 8.33
N LEU A 8 3.85 10.07 7.30
CA LEU A 8 2.78 9.57 6.46
C LEU A 8 2.24 8.29 7.10
N ASP A 9 0.93 8.25 7.30
CA ASP A 9 0.22 7.10 7.86
C ASP A 9 -1.09 6.85 7.10
N ALA A 10 -1.64 5.66 7.21
CA ALA A 10 -2.92 5.27 6.62
C ALA A 10 -3.60 4.16 7.43
N ASP A 11 -4.93 4.13 7.38
CA ASP A 11 -5.72 3.04 7.94
C ASP A 11 -5.47 1.74 7.16
N ASP A 12 -5.66 0.61 7.85
CA ASP A 12 -5.56 -0.71 7.24
C ASP A 12 -6.55 -0.89 6.09
N ILE A 13 -6.11 -1.57 5.04
CA ILE A 13 -6.93 -1.81 3.85
C ILE A 13 -7.27 -3.29 3.76
N THR A 14 -8.57 -3.59 3.67
CA THR A 14 -9.04 -4.95 3.38
C THR A 14 -9.46 -5.04 1.92
N ILE A 15 -8.86 -5.98 1.20
CA ILE A 15 -9.18 -6.29 -0.19
C ILE A 15 -9.91 -7.63 -0.19
N THR A 16 -11.12 -7.65 -0.73
CA THR A 16 -11.94 -8.85 -0.87
C THR A 16 -12.12 -9.18 -2.34
N ALA A 17 -11.83 -10.43 -2.72
CA ALA A 17 -12.15 -10.90 -4.06
C ALA A 17 -13.67 -11.10 -4.18
N SER A 18 -14.29 -10.38 -5.11
CA SER A 18 -15.72 -10.49 -5.37
C SER A 18 -15.99 -10.63 -6.86
N GLY A 19 -16.69 -11.69 -7.25
CA GLY A 19 -17.02 -11.96 -8.66
C GLY A 19 -15.94 -12.77 -9.39
N GLY A 20 -15.07 -13.45 -8.64
CA GLY A 20 -13.95 -14.23 -9.14
C GLY A 20 -12.68 -14.04 -8.32
N ALA A 21 -11.74 -14.98 -8.46
CA ALA A 21 -10.43 -14.87 -7.83
C ALA A 21 -9.65 -13.67 -8.39
N ILE A 22 -8.90 -12.97 -7.54
CA ILE A 22 -7.97 -11.92 -7.96
C ILE A 22 -6.73 -12.58 -8.53
N ALA A 23 -6.18 -12.03 -9.62
CA ALA A 23 -4.94 -12.51 -10.21
C ALA A 23 -3.81 -12.48 -9.18
N GLN A 24 -3.00 -13.54 -9.19
CA GLN A 24 -1.89 -13.69 -8.25
C GLN A 24 -0.93 -12.48 -8.33
N PHE A 25 -0.58 -11.93 -7.17
CA PHE A 25 0.35 -10.80 -7.05
C PHE A 25 1.36 -11.02 -5.93
N ARG A 26 2.48 -10.29 -5.93
CA ARG A 26 3.52 -10.39 -4.88
C ARG A 26 3.90 -9.03 -4.29
N TYR A 27 3.72 -7.97 -5.06
CA TYR A 27 4.17 -6.64 -4.70
C TYR A 27 2.98 -5.73 -4.48
N VAL A 28 3.08 -4.88 -3.45
CA VAL A 28 2.14 -3.80 -3.17
C VAL A 28 2.90 -2.49 -3.33
N TYR A 29 2.30 -1.54 -4.04
CA TYR A 29 2.91 -0.24 -4.32
C TYR A 29 2.05 0.87 -3.72
N LEU A 30 2.72 1.86 -3.12
CA LEU A 30 2.12 3.11 -2.67
C LEU A 30 2.65 4.26 -3.53
N PHE A 31 1.76 4.94 -4.23
CA PHE A 31 2.06 6.11 -5.05
C PHE A 31 1.47 7.37 -4.44
N ASN A 32 2.09 8.51 -4.73
CA ASN A 32 1.48 9.81 -4.49
C ASN A 32 0.71 10.24 -5.74
N ASP A 33 -0.62 10.25 -5.68
CA ASP A 33 -1.48 10.63 -6.81
C ASP A 33 -1.57 12.17 -7.00
N THR A 34 -1.02 12.96 -6.07
CA THR A 34 -1.12 14.43 -6.11
C THR A 34 -0.28 15.09 -7.22
N PRO A 35 1.00 14.72 -7.43
CA PRO A 35 1.85 15.32 -8.43
C PRO A 35 1.40 14.94 -9.84
N THR A 36 1.29 15.92 -10.73
CA THR A 36 0.95 15.71 -12.14
C THR A 36 2.18 15.52 -13.04
N SER A 37 3.39 15.87 -12.55
CA SER A 37 4.64 15.66 -13.29
C SER A 37 5.88 15.59 -12.35
N PRO A 38 6.63 14.47 -12.36
CA PRO A 38 6.20 13.17 -12.90
C PRO A 38 4.89 12.75 -12.22
N ALA A 39 3.97 12.17 -13.00
CA ALA A 39 2.72 11.63 -12.46
C ALA A 39 3.01 10.41 -11.58
N ASP A 40 2.22 10.25 -10.52
CA ASP A 40 2.23 9.09 -9.63
C ASP A 40 3.63 8.72 -9.11
N PRO A 41 4.40 9.62 -8.47
CA PRO A 41 5.69 9.25 -7.93
C PRO A 41 5.54 8.19 -6.83
N LEU A 42 6.36 7.14 -6.95
CA LEU A 42 6.40 6.01 -6.01
C LEU A 42 6.89 6.48 -4.63
N ILE A 43 6.12 6.15 -3.58
CA ILE A 43 6.50 6.36 -2.18
C ILE A 43 7.16 5.09 -1.63
N CYS A 44 6.51 3.93 -1.79
CA CYS A 44 6.98 2.67 -1.21
C CYS A 44 6.57 1.46 -2.05
N MET A 45 7.36 0.39 -1.96
CA MET A 45 7.01 -0.94 -2.46
C MET A 45 7.23 -1.97 -1.35
N TRP A 46 6.21 -2.80 -1.10
CA TRP A 46 6.33 -3.96 -0.23
C TRP A 46 6.41 -5.25 -1.03
N ASP A 47 7.40 -6.09 -0.72
CA ASP A 47 7.50 -7.47 -1.21
C ASP A 47 6.91 -8.42 -0.16
N MET A 48 5.87 -9.15 -0.54
CA MET A 48 5.20 -10.10 0.35
C MET A 48 5.98 -11.42 0.53
N GLY A 49 7.14 -11.57 -0.12
CA GLY A 49 8.04 -12.71 -0.01
C GLY A 49 7.59 -13.95 -0.78
N ALA A 50 6.29 -14.05 -1.08
CA ALA A 50 5.69 -15.08 -1.91
C ALA A 50 4.51 -14.49 -2.70
N ALA A 51 4.05 -15.26 -3.68
CA ALA A 51 2.89 -14.89 -4.45
C ALA A 51 1.60 -15.12 -3.64
N ILE A 52 0.77 -14.10 -3.57
CA ILE A 52 -0.52 -14.05 -2.89
C ILE A 52 -1.61 -14.38 -3.90
N ASP A 53 -2.46 -15.32 -3.53
CA ASP A 53 -3.68 -15.66 -4.24
C ASP A 53 -4.89 -15.34 -3.34
N ILE A 54 -5.92 -14.72 -3.93
CA ILE A 54 -7.16 -14.38 -3.21
C ILE A 54 -8.30 -15.00 -3.99
N ALA A 55 -8.75 -16.17 -3.53
CA ALA A 55 -9.91 -16.85 -4.09
C ALA A 55 -11.20 -16.05 -3.87
N ASP A 56 -12.21 -16.25 -4.73
CA ASP A 56 -13.50 -15.57 -4.64
C ASP A 56 -14.14 -15.72 -3.25
N GLY A 57 -14.61 -14.60 -2.69
CA GLY A 57 -15.18 -14.53 -1.34
C GLY A 57 -14.15 -14.44 -0.20
N ASN A 58 -12.85 -14.58 -0.48
CA ASN A 58 -11.80 -14.40 0.53
C ASN A 58 -11.24 -12.98 0.53
N SER A 59 -10.63 -12.62 1.65
CA SER A 59 -10.03 -11.30 1.87
C SER A 59 -8.58 -11.41 2.31
N ILE A 60 -7.81 -10.36 2.00
CA ILE A 60 -6.53 -10.05 2.63
C ILE A 60 -6.60 -8.67 3.25
N THR A 61 -5.85 -8.46 4.33
CA THR A 61 -5.69 -7.14 4.95
C THR A 61 -4.24 -6.70 4.85
N LEU A 62 -4.02 -5.52 4.30
CA LEU A 62 -2.77 -4.78 4.37
C LEU A 62 -2.78 -4.01 5.68
N GLN A 63 -2.01 -4.51 6.65
CA GLN A 63 -1.88 -3.91 7.97
C GLN A 63 -0.72 -2.91 7.97
N PHE A 64 -1.00 -1.65 8.24
CA PHE A 64 0.03 -0.64 8.44
C PHE A 64 0.42 -0.53 9.90
N ASN A 65 1.65 -0.09 10.16
CA ASN A 65 2.15 0.07 11.52
C ASN A 65 1.57 1.36 12.13
N ALA A 66 1.18 1.32 13.40
CA ALA A 66 0.70 2.50 14.13
C ALA A 66 1.73 3.66 14.24
N SER A 67 3.00 3.41 13.88
CA SER A 67 4.06 4.43 13.79
C SER A 67 4.12 5.12 12.42
N GLY A 68 3.20 4.78 11.51
CA GLY A 68 3.17 5.28 10.14
C GLY A 68 3.94 4.41 9.14
N ILE A 69 3.79 4.79 7.88
CA ILE A 69 4.39 4.17 6.69
C ILE A 69 5.77 4.77 6.39
N LEU A 70 5.90 6.09 6.49
CA LEU A 70 7.14 6.83 6.19
C LEU A 70 7.28 8.00 7.15
N THR A 71 8.48 8.19 7.71
CA THR A 71 8.82 9.39 8.47
C THR A 71 10.00 10.10 7.83
N VAL A 72 9.87 11.41 7.63
CA VAL A 72 10.92 12.30 7.11
C VAL A 72 11.17 13.43 8.11
N ALA A 73 12.42 13.88 8.24
CA ALA A 73 12.86 14.92 9.17
C ALA A 73 13.53 16.08 8.43
#